data_AF-A0AAW4ZE38-F1
#
_entry.id   AF-A0AAW4ZE38-F1
#
_cell.length_a   1.000
_cell.length_b   1.000
_cell.length_c   1.000
_cell.angle_alpha   90.00
_cell.angle_beta   90.00
_cell.angle_gamma   90.00
#
_symmetry.space_group_name_H-M   'P 1'
#
loop_
_entity.id
_entity.type
_entity.pdbx_description
1 polymer ?
#
loop_
_entity_poly.entity_id
_entity_poly.type
_entity_poly.pdbx_seq_one_letter_code
_entity_poly.pdbx_strand_id
1 'polypeptide(L)' 'MKKKNQSVQVPVSKLQNYFSKLANLLAENSETYLVSQSGNKTSIEVAPGEYMTISIQKGGR' A
#
# COMPACT_ATOMS: atom_id res chain seq x y z
N MET A 1 -9.09 -19.25 -15.14
CA MET A 1 -7.64 -19.35 -14.81
C MET A 1 -7.38 -18.64 -13.48
N LYS A 2 -7.00 -19.36 -12.41
CA LYS A 2 -6.53 -18.73 -11.17
C LYS A 2 -5.12 -18.20 -11.41
N LYS A 3 -4.93 -16.87 -11.36
CA LYS A 3 -3.59 -16.26 -11.42
C LYS A 3 -2.81 -16.75 -10.19
N LYS A 4 -1.79 -17.58 -10.39
CA LYS A 4 -0.84 -17.91 -9.32
C LYS A 4 -0.15 -16.62 -8.92
N ASN A 5 -0.23 -16.24 -7.65
CA ASN A 5 0.52 -15.09 -7.14
C ASN A 5 2.01 -15.42 -7.26
N GLN A 6 2.65 -14.89 -8.30
CA GLN A 6 4.10 -14.98 -8.42
C GLN A 6 4.70 -13.96 -7.46
N SER A 7 5.33 -14.45 -6.40
CA SER A 7 6.19 -13.61 -5.58
C SER A 7 7.38 -13.17 -6.43
N VAL A 8 7.56 -11.85 -6.55
CA VAL A 8 8.68 -11.25 -7.26
C VAL A 8 9.58 -10.58 -6.25
N GLN A 9 10.89 -10.74 -6.39
CA GLN A 9 11.85 -9.97 -5.62
C GLN A 9 11.92 -8.55 -6.20
N VAL A 10 11.78 -7.55 -5.33
CA VAL A 10 11.90 -6.15 -5.70
C VAL A 10 13.10 -5.53 -4.96
N PRO A 11 13.84 -4.60 -5.58
CA PRO A 11 14.89 -3.87 -4.89
C PRO A 11 14.33 -3.12 -3.68
N VAL A 12 15.06 -3.21 -2.56
CA VAL A 12 14.68 -2.53 -1.30
C VAL A 12 14.51 -1.03 -1.50
N SER A 13 15.32 -0.40 -2.36
CA SER A 13 15.24 1.03 -2.67
C SER A 13 13.87 1.45 -3.22
N LYS A 14 13.21 0.59 -4.00
CA LYS A 14 11.85 0.86 -4.50
C LYS A 14 10.86 0.90 -3.34
N LEU A 15 10.99 -0.02 -2.38
CA LEU A 15 10.12 -0.07 -1.19
C LEU A 15 10.39 1.10 -0.24
N GLN A 16 11.66 1.46 -0.04
CA GLN A 16 12.07 2.55 0.84
C GLN A 16 11.39 3.87 0.48
N ASN A 17 11.33 4.23 -0.80
CA ASN A 17 10.68 5.47 -1.23
C ASN A 17 9.19 5.52 -0.81
N TYR A 18 8.44 4.45 -1.03
CA TYR A 18 7.02 4.39 -0.65
C TYR A 18 6.83 4.44 0.87
N PHE A 19 7.66 3.70 1.62
CA PHE A 19 7.55 3.67 3.08
C PHE A 19 7.98 4.99 3.74
N SER A 20 8.98 5.68 3.20
CA SER A 20 9.37 7.01 3.69
C SER A 20 8.26 8.04 3.44
N LYS A 21 7.61 8.04 2.27
CA LYS A 21 6.47 8.92 1.99
C LYS A 21 5.30 8.65 2.93
N LEU A 22 4.97 7.37 3.16
CA LEU A 22 3.94 6.99 4.12
C LEU A 22 4.31 7.44 5.54
N ALA A 23 5.56 7.22 5.98
CA ALA A 23 6.00 7.61 7.31
C ALA A 23 5.93 9.12 7.53
N ASN A 24 6.35 9.91 6.53
CA ASN A 24 6.21 11.37 6.56
C ASN A 24 4.75 11.78 6.63
N LEU A 25 3.90 11.20 5.77
CA LEU A 25 2.45 11.44 5.79
C LEU A 25 1.91 11.22 7.21
N LEU A 26 2.16 10.05 7.81
CA LEU A 26 1.72 9.68 9.17
C LEU A 26 2.27 10.58 10.28
N ALA A 27 3.43 11.21 10.06
CA ALA A 27 4.05 12.11 11.02
C ALA A 27 3.44 13.52 11.00
N GLU A 28 2.63 13.89 10.00
CA GLU A 28 2.04 15.23 9.86
C GLU A 28 0.98 15.59 10.93
N ASN A 29 0.87 14.87 12.05
CA ASN A 29 -0.11 15.07 13.13
C ASN A 29 -1.56 15.17 12.63
N SER A 30 -1.91 14.47 11.55
CA SER A 30 -3.30 14.37 11.17
C SER A 30 -3.99 13.32 12.03
N GLU A 31 -5.20 13.65 12.51
CA GLU A 31 -6.00 12.69 13.29
C GLU A 31 -6.56 11.57 12.39
N THR A 32 -6.66 11.81 11.08
CA THR A 32 -7.24 10.88 10.11
C THR A 32 -6.61 11.03 8.72
N TYR A 33 -6.73 9.98 7.89
CA TYR A 33 -6.39 9.98 6.47
C TYR A 33 -7.54 9.42 5.63
N LEU A 34 -7.73 9.97 4.43
CA LEU A 34 -8.65 9.41 3.45
C LEU A 34 -8.05 8.14 2.85
N VAL A 35 -8.81 7.04 2.93
CA VAL A 35 -8.44 5.76 2.34
C VAL A 35 -9.53 5.29 1.40
N SER A 36 -9.15 4.75 0.24
CA SER A 36 -10.10 4.11 -0.67
C SER A 36 -10.08 2.60 -0.46
N GLN A 37 -11.25 1.98 -0.42
CA GLN A 37 -11.39 0.54 -0.24
C GLN A 37 -12.11 -0.08 -1.44
N SER A 38 -11.57 -1.19 -1.95
CA SER A 38 -12.18 -1.95 -3.04
C SER A 38 -11.92 -3.44 -2.84
N GLY A 39 -12.96 -4.15 -2.38
CA GLY A 39 -12.87 -5.57 -2.04
C GLY A 39 -11.86 -5.82 -0.92
N ASN A 40 -10.73 -6.47 -1.25
CA ASN A 40 -9.66 -6.78 -0.31
C ASN A 40 -8.46 -5.82 -0.41
N LYS A 41 -8.64 -4.70 -1.13
CA LYS A 41 -7.62 -3.69 -1.36
C LYS A 41 -7.95 -2.42 -0.59
N THR A 42 -6.93 -1.85 0.04
CA THR A 42 -6.96 -0.53 0.65
C THR A 42 -5.88 0.31 -0.01
N SER A 43 -6.23 1.50 -0.49
CA SER A 43 -5.25 2.44 -1.06
C SER A 43 -5.20 3.73 -0.27
N ILE A 44 -3.99 4.19 -0.01
CA ILE A 44 -3.68 5.42 0.71
C ILE A 44 -2.95 6.34 -0.27
N GLU A 45 -3.40 7.57 -0.43
CA GLU A 45 -2.67 8.58 -1.19
C GLU A 45 -1.49 9.07 -0.35
N VAL A 46 -0.26 8.88 -0.84
CA VAL A 46 0.98 9.24 -0.12
C VAL A 46 1.63 10.51 -0.67
N ALA A 47 1.22 10.94 -1.87
CA ALA A 47 1.52 12.22 -2.51
C ALA A 47 0.49 12.44 -3.63
N PRO A 48 0.31 13.67 -4.17
CA PRO A 48 -0.66 13.92 -5.24
C PRO A 48 -0.52 12.96 -6.42
N GLY A 49 -1.54 12.12 -6.63
CA GLY A 49 -1.56 11.11 -7.69
C GLY A 49 -0.71 9.85 -7.45
N GLU A 50 -0.08 9.72 -6.28
CA GLU A 50 0.69 8.54 -5.87
C GLU A 50 -0.02 7.78 -4.75
N TYR A 51 -0.30 6.51 -5.01
CA TYR A 51 -1.05 5.65 -4.09
C TYR A 51 -0.23 4.44 -3.64
N MET A 52 -0.27 4.15 -2.35
CA MET A 52 0.16 2.87 -1.80
C MET A 52 -1.07 1.98 -1.61
N THR A 53 -1.15 0.89 -2.39
CA THR A 53 -2.25 -0.09 -2.29
C THR A 53 -1.79 -1.37 -1.60
N ILE A 54 -2.43 -1.68 -0.48
CA ILE A 54 -2.24 -2.91 0.28
C ILE A 54 -3.40 -3.85 -0.07
N SER A 55 -3.08 -5.07 -0.49
CA SER A 55 -4.06 -6.12 -0.74
C SER A 55 -3.95 -7.19 0.34
N ILE A 56 -4.98 -7.34 1.16
CA ILE A 56 -5.01 -8.39 2.19
C ILE A 56 -5.61 -9.64 1.54
N GLN A 57 -4.82 -10.70 1.38
CA GLN A 57 -5.37 -11.99 1.00
C GLN A 57 -5.88 -12.66 2.27
N LYS A 58 -7.20 -12.89 2.38
CA LYS A 58 -7.72 -13.80 3.40
C LYS A 58 -7.07 -15.16 3.14
N GLY A 59 -6.25 -15.63 4.08
CA GLY A 59 -5.68 -16.98 4.01
C GLY A 59 -6.81 -17.98 3.77
N GLY A 60 -6.68 -18.80 2.74
CA GLY A 60 -7.58 -19.94 2.54
C GLY A 60 -7.48 -20.87 3.74
N ARG A 61 -8.62 -21.36 4.21
CA ARG A 61 -8.66 -22.62 4.96
C ARG A 61 -8.12 -23.75 4.08
#